data_AF-A0A7W0G7K8-F1
#
_entry.id   AF-A0A7W0G7K8-F1
#
_cell.length_a   1.000
_cell.length_b   1.000
_cell.length_c   1.000
_cell.angle_alpha   90.00
_cell.angle_beta   90.00
_cell.angle_gamma   90.00
#
_symmetry.space_group_name_H-M   'P 1'
#
loop_
_entity.id
_entity.type
_entity.pdbx_description
1 polymer ?
#
loop_
_entity_poly.entity_id
_entity_poly.type
_entity_poly.pdbx_seq_one_letter_code
_entity_poly.pdbx_strand_id
1 'polypeptide(L)'
;MSKHLTIAELAEETGLKPATLRAWEARHGFPQPLRLPGGQRRYRAEDVEAVRRVLAERAAGATLSGAIARGADAPEEQGESFFAQLTRGARLEPHLVTKRTLTLLTHAIEDECSARAERAVLVGAFQERRYYAQAKRRWLDLSRGARCAVVFADFLEPSTLENEPAQVPIRRGDPLEREWGLIHLAPRSSALIAGREVPGQGAQLDSERCFELVWSAEPAAARAGLETAVELARKEAPAVAAKLDAELSQLPSPGSLDTSFVTGLTNRMIGYLGR
;
A
#
# COMPACT_ATOMS: atom_id res chain seq x y z
N MET A 1 -20.35 -1.57 -17.57
CA MET A 1 -20.26 -0.60 -18.68
C MET A 1 -19.88 0.73 -18.06
N SER A 2 -18.64 1.21 -18.24
CA SER A 2 -18.19 2.48 -17.67
C SER A 2 -18.81 3.66 -18.43
N LYS A 3 -19.73 4.38 -17.77
CA LYS A 3 -20.37 5.57 -18.34
C LYS A 3 -19.34 6.69 -18.39
N HIS A 4 -19.09 7.22 -19.58
CA HIS A 4 -18.20 8.37 -19.75
C HIS A 4 -19.00 9.66 -19.63
N LEU A 5 -18.51 10.60 -18.83
CA LEU A 5 -19.10 11.90 -18.55
C LEU A 5 -18.70 12.94 -19.60
N THR A 6 -19.61 13.84 -19.89
CA THR A 6 -19.36 15.09 -20.60
C THR A 6 -18.70 16.11 -19.66
N ILE A 7 -18.17 17.20 -20.23
CA ILE A 7 -17.62 18.28 -19.41
C ILE A 7 -18.69 18.97 -18.54
N ALA A 8 -19.96 18.93 -18.96
CA ALA A 8 -21.07 19.49 -18.21
C ALA A 8 -21.38 18.62 -16.98
N GLU A 9 -21.43 17.29 -17.15
CA GLU A 9 -21.63 16.35 -16.05
C GLU A 9 -20.45 16.40 -15.06
N LEU A 10 -19.20 16.43 -15.55
CA LEU A 10 -18.02 16.59 -14.67
C LEU A 10 -18.07 17.91 -13.87
N ALA A 11 -18.50 18.99 -14.51
CA ALA A 11 -18.65 20.30 -13.86
C ALA A 11 -19.73 20.28 -12.76
N GLU A 12 -20.88 19.65 -13.05
CA GLU A 12 -21.96 19.48 -12.10
C GLU A 12 -21.51 18.65 -10.87
N GLU A 13 -20.84 17.53 -11.09
CA GLU A 13 -20.40 16.65 -10.00
C GLU A 13 -19.28 17.26 -9.13
N THR A 14 -18.42 18.10 -9.71
CA THR A 14 -17.27 18.70 -9.00
C THR A 14 -17.57 20.09 -8.45
N GLY A 15 -18.71 20.68 -8.80
CA GLY A 15 -19.06 22.06 -8.46
C GLY A 15 -18.20 23.12 -9.16
N LEU A 16 -17.40 22.74 -10.16
CA LEU A 16 -16.57 23.65 -10.95
C LEU A 16 -17.27 24.10 -12.22
N LYS A 17 -16.91 25.28 -12.73
CA LYS A 17 -17.39 25.73 -14.04
C LYS A 17 -16.66 24.95 -15.15
N PRO A 18 -17.33 24.58 -16.26
CA PRO A 18 -16.68 23.93 -17.41
C PRO A 18 -15.46 24.71 -17.95
N ALA A 19 -15.53 26.04 -17.91
CA ALA A 19 -14.42 26.91 -18.31
C ALA A 19 -13.18 26.75 -17.42
N THR A 20 -13.36 26.54 -16.11
CA THR A 20 -12.27 26.31 -15.16
C THR A 20 -11.57 24.99 -15.46
N LEU A 21 -12.34 23.91 -15.68
CA LEU A 21 -11.81 22.60 -16.04
C LEU A 21 -11.03 22.64 -17.36
N ARG A 22 -11.52 23.36 -18.38
CA ARG A 22 -10.79 23.58 -19.65
C ARG A 22 -9.50 24.37 -19.46
N ALA A 23 -9.51 25.36 -18.59
CA ALA A 23 -8.33 26.16 -18.30
C ALA A 23 -7.25 25.32 -17.58
N TRP A 24 -7.67 24.43 -16.68
CA TRP A 24 -6.77 23.48 -16.03
C TRP A 24 -6.21 22.47 -17.05
N GLU A 25 -7.05 21.92 -17.94
CA GLU A 25 -6.61 21.01 -19.02
C GLU A 25 -5.55 21.69 -19.90
N ALA A 26 -5.82 22.92 -20.35
CA ALA A 26 -4.92 23.64 -21.25
C ALA A 26 -3.59 24.05 -20.62
N ARG A 27 -3.59 24.40 -19.31
CA ARG A 27 -2.40 24.93 -18.63
C ARG A 27 -1.57 23.87 -17.91
N HIS A 28 -2.23 22.82 -17.42
CA HIS A 28 -1.63 21.82 -16.55
C HIS A 28 -1.83 20.39 -17.06
N GLY A 29 -2.52 20.20 -18.19
CA GLY A 29 -2.80 18.87 -18.72
C GLY A 29 -3.77 18.04 -17.87
N PHE A 30 -4.56 18.69 -17.01
CA PHE A 30 -5.45 18.02 -16.04
C PHE A 30 -6.83 18.70 -15.98
N PRO A 31 -7.95 17.95 -15.94
CA PRO A 31 -8.06 16.50 -16.11
C PRO A 31 -7.72 16.05 -17.54
N GLN A 32 -7.48 14.75 -17.75
CA GLN A 32 -7.08 14.19 -19.05
C GLN A 32 -8.27 13.51 -19.76
N PRO A 33 -9.03 14.24 -20.61
CA PRO A 33 -10.18 13.64 -21.28
C PRO A 33 -9.77 12.60 -22.33
N LEU A 34 -10.54 11.52 -22.41
CA LEU A 34 -10.59 10.69 -23.60
C LEU A 34 -11.19 11.52 -24.75
N ARG A 35 -10.45 11.65 -25.85
CA ARG A 35 -10.95 12.30 -27.07
C ARG A 35 -11.55 11.26 -28.00
N LEU A 36 -12.85 11.37 -28.26
CA LEU A 36 -13.53 10.57 -29.27
C LEU A 36 -13.09 11.00 -30.68
N PRO A 37 -13.28 10.15 -31.72
CA PRO A 37 -12.95 10.49 -33.11
C PRO A 37 -13.56 11.81 -33.60
N GLY A 38 -14.71 12.21 -33.05
CA GLY A 38 -15.37 13.49 -33.32
C GLY A 38 -14.82 14.69 -32.52
N GLY A 39 -13.67 14.57 -31.86
CA GLY A 39 -13.02 15.65 -31.09
C GLY A 39 -13.70 16.00 -29.76
N GLN A 40 -14.76 15.28 -29.38
CA GLN A 40 -15.45 15.50 -28.12
C GLN A 40 -14.68 14.91 -26.94
N ARG A 41 -14.62 15.67 -25.85
CA ARG A 41 -14.04 15.26 -24.56
C ARG A 41 -15.00 14.34 -23.82
N ARG A 42 -14.47 13.26 -23.28
CA ARG A 42 -15.15 12.35 -22.38
C ARG A 42 -14.27 12.09 -21.17
N TYR A 43 -14.86 12.23 -20.01
CA TYR A 43 -14.24 12.01 -18.72
C TYR A 43 -14.76 10.71 -18.15
N ARG A 44 -13.99 10.08 -17.28
CA ARG A 44 -14.45 8.92 -16.54
C ARG A 44 -14.94 9.35 -15.16
N ALA A 45 -15.55 8.44 -14.40
CA ALA A 45 -15.97 8.75 -13.03
C ALA A 45 -14.75 9.12 -12.15
N GLU A 46 -13.58 8.56 -12.47
CA GLU A 46 -12.35 8.76 -11.70
C GLU A 46 -11.77 10.16 -11.91
N ASP A 47 -12.09 10.84 -13.01
CA ASP A 47 -11.76 12.25 -13.21
C ASP A 47 -12.50 13.16 -12.21
N VAL A 48 -13.72 12.78 -11.78
CA VAL A 48 -14.49 13.53 -10.78
C VAL A 48 -13.74 13.51 -9.44
N GLU A 49 -13.33 12.32 -9.01
CA GLU A 49 -12.59 12.13 -7.75
C GLU A 49 -11.22 12.79 -7.79
N ALA A 50 -10.51 12.70 -8.92
CA ALA A 50 -9.24 13.40 -9.09
C ALA A 50 -9.42 14.92 -8.92
N VAL A 51 -10.46 15.50 -9.52
CA VAL A 51 -10.77 16.94 -9.37
C VAL A 51 -11.15 17.28 -7.92
N ARG A 52 -11.97 16.45 -7.25
CA ARG A 52 -12.33 16.65 -5.83
C ARG A 52 -11.11 16.64 -4.91
N ARG A 53 -10.14 15.74 -5.15
CA ARG A 53 -8.87 15.70 -4.41
C ARG A 53 -8.05 16.98 -4.61
N VAL A 54 -7.95 17.48 -5.85
CA VAL A 54 -7.30 18.77 -6.13
C VAL A 54 -7.99 19.91 -5.37
N LEU A 55 -9.32 19.90 -5.27
CA LEU A 55 -10.06 20.90 -4.50
C LEU A 55 -9.80 20.81 -3.00
N ALA A 56 -9.76 19.60 -2.43
CA ALA A 56 -9.44 19.38 -1.03
C ALA A 56 -8.01 19.86 -0.67
N GLU A 57 -7.03 19.51 -1.49
CA GLU A 57 -5.64 19.99 -1.36
C GLU A 57 -5.55 21.52 -1.39
N ARG A 58 -6.30 22.15 -2.29
CA ARG A 58 -6.38 23.61 -2.37
C ARG A 58 -7.02 24.21 -1.14
N ALA A 59 -8.05 23.59 -0.58
CA ALA A 59 -8.66 24.01 0.68
C ALA A 59 -7.67 23.89 1.85
N ALA A 60 -6.76 22.92 1.80
CA ALA A 60 -5.65 22.75 2.75
C ALA A 60 -4.46 23.69 2.50
N GLY A 61 -4.55 24.63 1.54
CA GLY A 61 -3.54 25.65 1.29
C GLY A 61 -2.51 25.32 0.20
N ALA A 62 -2.67 24.22 -0.52
CA ALA A 62 -1.79 23.88 -1.63
C ALA A 62 -1.95 24.84 -2.83
N THR A 63 -0.84 25.08 -3.55
CA THR A 63 -0.90 25.74 -4.85
C THR A 63 -1.60 24.84 -5.87
N LEU A 64 -2.24 25.44 -6.90
CA LEU A 64 -2.95 24.66 -7.93
C LEU A 64 -2.06 23.60 -8.58
N SER A 65 -0.83 23.97 -8.94
CA SER A 65 0.09 23.08 -9.62
C SER A 65 0.54 21.93 -8.71
N GLY A 66 0.78 22.21 -7.42
CA GLY A 66 1.13 21.16 -6.45
C GLY A 66 -0.04 20.23 -6.14
N ALA A 67 -1.26 20.78 -6.03
CA ALA A 67 -2.48 20.01 -5.85
C ALA A 67 -2.77 19.12 -7.07
N ILE A 68 -2.61 19.64 -8.29
CA ILE A 68 -2.75 18.84 -9.52
C ILE A 68 -1.70 17.74 -9.59
N ALA A 69 -0.42 18.02 -9.29
CA ALA A 69 0.62 16.98 -9.28
C ALA A 69 0.27 15.83 -8.32
N ARG A 70 -0.26 16.15 -7.13
CA ARG A 70 -0.67 15.13 -6.15
C ARG A 70 -1.99 14.43 -6.48
N GLY A 71 -2.95 15.15 -7.06
CA GLY A 71 -4.28 14.64 -7.39
C GLY A 71 -4.36 13.89 -8.72
N ALA A 72 -3.52 14.23 -9.70
CA ALA A 72 -3.45 13.60 -11.02
C ALA A 72 -2.66 12.29 -11.00
N ASP A 73 -1.66 12.17 -10.12
CA ASP A 73 -0.90 10.93 -9.93
C ASP A 73 -1.48 10.04 -8.81
N ALA A 74 -2.58 10.44 -8.18
CA ALA A 74 -3.31 9.58 -7.27
C ALA A 74 -4.08 8.56 -8.11
N PRO A 75 -3.68 7.27 -8.10
CA PRO A 75 -4.31 6.31 -8.98
C PRO A 75 -5.81 6.18 -8.69
N GLU A 76 -6.55 5.76 -9.73
CA GLU A 76 -7.81 5.02 -9.68
C GLU A 76 -7.88 4.13 -8.42
N GLU A 77 -9.07 3.81 -7.91
CA GLU A 77 -9.27 2.77 -6.88
C GLU A 77 -8.46 1.52 -7.22
N GLN A 78 -7.23 1.43 -6.71
CA GLN A 78 -6.24 0.46 -7.18
C GLN A 78 -6.46 -0.84 -6.41
N GLY A 79 -7.43 -1.64 -6.85
CA GLY A 79 -7.64 -3.01 -6.39
C GLY A 79 -7.72 -3.19 -4.87
N GLU A 80 -7.65 -4.43 -4.41
CA GLU A 80 -7.41 -4.69 -3.00
C GLU A 80 -5.90 -4.61 -2.73
N SER A 81 -5.49 -3.73 -1.81
CA SER A 81 -4.12 -3.56 -1.32
C SER A 81 -4.09 -3.61 0.21
N PHE A 82 -2.93 -3.72 0.84
CA PHE A 82 -2.86 -3.76 2.31
C PHE A 82 -3.27 -2.43 2.92
N PHE A 83 -2.87 -1.30 2.31
CA PHE A 83 -3.29 0.04 2.71
C PHE A 83 -4.80 0.21 2.58
N ALA A 84 -5.37 -0.16 1.42
CA ALA A 84 -6.81 -0.08 1.18
C ALA A 84 -7.57 -0.92 2.21
N GLN A 85 -7.09 -2.13 2.51
CA GLN A 85 -7.70 -3.03 3.48
C GLN A 85 -7.71 -2.45 4.90
N LEU A 86 -6.62 -1.83 5.35
CA LEU A 86 -6.56 -1.18 6.67
C LEU A 86 -7.53 0.01 6.78
N THR A 87 -7.62 0.83 5.73
CA THR A 87 -8.47 2.02 5.74
C THR A 87 -9.96 1.75 5.54
N ARG A 88 -10.34 0.56 5.06
CA ARG A 88 -11.73 0.17 4.81
C ARG A 88 -12.48 -0.20 6.10
N GLY A 89 -11.82 -0.92 7.01
CA GLY A 89 -12.45 -1.52 8.19
C GLY A 89 -12.37 -0.67 9.47
N ALA A 90 -11.40 0.24 9.57
CA ALA A 90 -11.16 1.04 10.76
C ALA A 90 -10.95 2.52 10.38
N ARG A 91 -11.39 3.45 11.23
CA ARG A 91 -11.05 4.88 11.12
C ARG A 91 -9.60 5.10 11.55
N LEU A 92 -8.66 4.51 10.82
CA LEU A 92 -7.24 4.77 10.98
C LEU A 92 -6.92 6.04 10.20
N GLU A 93 -6.35 7.03 10.88
CA GLU A 93 -5.86 8.24 10.23
C GLU A 93 -4.48 7.94 9.62
N PRO A 94 -4.29 8.12 8.30
CA PRO A 94 -2.97 7.97 7.70
C PRO A 94 -2.00 9.04 8.19
N HIS A 95 -0.77 8.65 8.45
CA HIS A 95 0.31 9.55 8.85
C HIS A 95 1.33 9.69 7.72
N LEU A 96 1.67 10.93 7.35
CA LEU A 96 2.73 11.19 6.39
C LEU A 96 4.10 10.97 7.04
N VAL A 97 4.87 10.04 6.51
CA VAL A 97 6.20 9.69 7.04
C VAL A 97 7.23 9.59 5.91
N THR A 98 8.51 9.80 6.23
CA THR A 98 9.59 9.52 5.28
C THR A 98 9.83 8.02 5.15
N LYS A 99 10.49 7.59 4.07
CA LYS A 99 10.91 6.21 3.88
C LYS A 99 11.82 5.75 5.01
N ARG A 100 12.73 6.60 5.49
CA ARG A 100 13.55 6.30 6.66
C ARG A 100 12.68 5.94 7.86
N THR A 101 11.68 6.77 8.17
CA THR A 101 10.74 6.52 9.28
C THR A 101 9.94 5.24 9.07
N LEU A 102 9.41 5.02 7.86
CA LEU A 102 8.69 3.81 7.48
C LEU A 102 9.54 2.54 7.73
N THR A 103 10.77 2.51 7.23
CA THR A 103 11.70 1.39 7.42
C THR A 103 12.00 1.14 8.90
N LEU A 104 12.22 2.19 9.69
CA LEU A 104 12.44 2.07 11.14
C LEU A 104 11.23 1.45 11.86
N LEU A 105 10.01 1.84 11.48
CA LEU A 105 8.78 1.27 12.03
C LEU A 105 8.59 -0.20 11.62
N THR A 106 8.85 -0.53 10.34
CA THR A 106 8.84 -1.92 9.86
C THR A 106 9.85 -2.77 10.63
N HIS A 107 11.07 -2.28 10.85
CA HIS A 107 12.08 -2.99 11.64
C HIS A 107 11.65 -3.21 13.09
N ALA A 108 11.00 -2.23 13.72
CA ALA A 108 10.48 -2.37 15.08
C ALA A 108 9.43 -3.49 15.18
N ILE A 109 8.54 -3.58 14.18
CA ILE A 109 7.54 -4.66 14.08
C ILE A 109 8.23 -6.01 13.90
N GLU A 110 9.12 -6.12 12.91
CA GLU A 110 9.86 -7.36 12.64
C GLU A 110 10.63 -7.87 13.88
N ASP A 111 11.26 -6.97 14.65
CA ASP A 111 11.98 -7.34 15.88
C ASP A 111 11.05 -7.80 17.02
N GLU A 112 9.94 -7.11 17.25
CA GLU A 112 8.99 -7.52 18.29
C GLU A 112 8.35 -8.87 17.93
N CYS A 113 7.98 -9.04 16.67
CA CYS A 113 7.47 -10.30 16.13
C CYS A 113 8.48 -11.44 16.27
N SER A 114 9.74 -11.20 15.89
CA SER A 114 10.81 -12.19 16.02
C SER A 114 11.06 -12.59 17.49
N ALA A 115 10.99 -11.63 18.40
CA ALA A 115 11.19 -11.87 19.84
C ALA A 115 10.13 -12.80 20.45
N ARG A 116 8.93 -12.89 19.86
CA ARG A 116 7.86 -13.79 20.32
C ARG A 116 8.11 -15.26 19.94
N ALA A 117 8.91 -15.53 18.92
CA ALA A 117 9.19 -16.87 18.40
C ALA A 117 7.92 -17.71 18.10
N GLU A 118 6.81 -17.03 17.80
CA GLU A 118 5.54 -17.66 17.42
C GLU A 118 5.58 -17.87 15.92
N ARG A 119 5.79 -19.11 15.46
CA ARG A 119 5.93 -19.45 14.04
C ARG A 119 4.83 -18.80 13.19
N ALA A 120 5.13 -17.65 12.60
CA ALA A 120 4.15 -16.75 12.00
C ALA A 120 4.01 -16.99 10.50
N VAL A 121 2.92 -16.49 9.94
CA VAL A 121 2.85 -16.19 8.50
C VAL A 121 3.32 -14.75 8.31
N LEU A 122 4.35 -14.57 7.49
CA LEU A 122 5.00 -13.30 7.21
C LEU A 122 4.83 -12.94 5.74
N VAL A 123 4.39 -11.72 5.46
CA VAL A 123 4.32 -11.17 4.10
C VAL A 123 4.97 -9.79 4.08
N GLY A 124 5.84 -9.52 3.11
CA GLY A 124 6.47 -8.23 2.93
C GLY A 124 6.28 -7.73 1.50
N ALA A 125 5.94 -6.46 1.33
CA ALA A 125 5.92 -5.79 0.03
C ALA A 125 6.98 -4.70 0.01
N PHE A 126 7.94 -4.83 -0.91
CA PHE A 126 9.11 -3.97 -1.01
C PHE A 126 9.09 -3.05 -2.22
N GLN A 127 8.05 -3.12 -3.06
CA GLN A 127 7.94 -2.45 -4.36
C GLN A 127 8.99 -2.96 -5.37
N GLU A 128 10.27 -2.71 -5.10
CA GLU A 128 11.40 -3.03 -5.97
C GLU A 128 12.35 -4.04 -5.31
N ARG A 129 12.92 -4.94 -6.12
CA ARG A 129 13.90 -5.96 -5.73
C ARG A 129 15.10 -5.40 -5.02
N ARG A 130 15.54 -4.19 -5.37
CA ARG A 130 16.69 -3.54 -4.70
C ARG A 130 16.41 -3.27 -3.23
N TYR A 131 15.16 -3.01 -2.83
CA TYR A 131 14.81 -2.80 -1.43
C TYR A 131 14.70 -4.12 -0.68
N TYR A 132 14.14 -5.16 -1.32
CA TYR A 132 14.23 -6.50 -0.76
C TYR A 132 15.69 -6.97 -0.61
N ALA A 133 16.56 -6.68 -1.58
CA ALA A 133 17.97 -7.05 -1.50
C ALA A 133 18.68 -6.46 -0.27
N GLN A 134 18.32 -5.23 0.13
CA GLN A 134 18.81 -4.60 1.35
C GLN A 134 18.29 -5.31 2.61
N ALA A 135 17.04 -5.80 2.59
CA ALA A 135 16.41 -6.53 3.69
C ALA A 135 16.67 -8.06 3.66
N LYS A 136 17.27 -8.61 2.59
CA LYS A 136 17.30 -10.06 2.30
C LYS A 136 17.87 -10.87 3.46
N ARG A 137 19.00 -10.44 4.04
CA ARG A 137 19.62 -11.14 5.16
C ARG A 137 18.66 -11.28 6.34
N ARG A 138 18.00 -10.18 6.71
CA ARG A 138 17.04 -10.14 7.80
C ARG A 138 15.83 -11.02 7.52
N TRP A 139 15.33 -11.00 6.29
CA TRP A 139 14.19 -11.82 5.87
C TRP A 139 14.52 -13.32 5.77
N LEU A 140 15.77 -13.68 5.45
CA LEU A 140 16.26 -15.06 5.58
C LEU A 140 16.32 -15.52 7.04
N ASP A 141 16.69 -14.64 7.97
CA ASP A 141 16.70 -14.97 9.39
C ASP A 141 15.28 -15.11 9.94
N LEU A 142 14.36 -14.22 9.55
CA LEU A 142 12.93 -14.30 9.91
C LEU A 142 12.25 -15.55 9.33
N SER A 143 12.56 -15.93 8.08
CA SER A 143 11.91 -17.08 7.42
C SER A 143 12.20 -18.41 8.10
N ARG A 144 13.37 -18.57 8.74
CA ARG A 144 13.74 -19.80 9.47
C ARG A 144 12.80 -20.11 10.63
N GLY A 145 12.28 -19.06 11.29
CA GLY A 145 11.35 -19.19 12.42
C GLY A 145 9.87 -19.17 12.00
N ALA A 146 9.58 -18.84 10.74
CA ALA A 146 8.22 -18.66 10.25
C ALA A 146 7.57 -20.00 9.85
N ARG A 147 6.23 -20.01 9.79
CA ARG A 147 5.48 -21.04 9.04
C ARG A 147 5.65 -20.84 7.54
N CYS A 148 5.52 -19.59 7.13
CA CYS A 148 5.63 -19.17 5.74
C CYS A 148 6.12 -17.72 5.71
N ALA A 149 7.04 -17.43 4.80
CA ALA A 149 7.48 -16.07 4.50
C ALA A 149 7.31 -15.83 3.00
N VAL A 150 6.63 -14.75 2.64
CA VAL A 150 6.38 -14.35 1.26
C VAL A 150 6.82 -12.91 1.07
N VAL A 151 7.43 -12.62 -0.07
CA VAL A 151 7.93 -11.31 -0.44
C VAL A 151 7.39 -10.90 -1.81
N PHE A 152 6.79 -9.72 -1.87
CA PHE A 152 6.37 -9.04 -3.08
C PHE A 152 7.39 -7.97 -3.45
N ALA A 153 7.88 -8.02 -4.69
CA ALA A 153 8.69 -6.98 -5.31
C ALA A 153 8.64 -7.14 -6.83
N ASP A 154 9.24 -6.23 -7.60
CA ASP A 154 9.38 -6.28 -9.07
C ASP A 154 10.25 -7.45 -9.61
N PHE A 155 10.17 -8.63 -8.99
CA PHE A 155 10.83 -9.84 -9.46
C PHE A 155 10.45 -10.17 -10.90
N LEU A 156 11.41 -10.72 -11.64
CA LEU A 156 11.15 -11.17 -13.01
C LEU A 156 10.23 -12.39 -13.02
N GLU A 157 10.49 -13.32 -12.10
CA GLU A 157 9.78 -14.59 -11.99
C GLU A 157 9.47 -14.91 -10.51
N PRO A 158 8.39 -15.66 -10.23
CA PRO A 158 8.13 -16.16 -8.89
C PRO A 158 9.17 -17.19 -8.46
N SER A 159 9.37 -17.32 -7.15
CA SER A 159 10.33 -18.27 -6.59
C SER A 159 9.80 -18.92 -5.32
N THR A 160 10.06 -20.22 -5.16
CA THR A 160 9.70 -21.01 -3.97
C THR A 160 10.88 -21.83 -3.48
N LEU A 161 12.07 -21.22 -3.44
CA LEU A 161 13.27 -21.87 -2.93
C LEU A 161 13.11 -22.28 -1.47
N GLU A 162 13.62 -23.45 -1.13
CA GLU A 162 13.61 -23.95 0.24
C GLU A 162 14.48 -23.05 1.13
N ASN A 163 14.01 -22.77 2.35
CA ASN A 163 14.66 -21.88 3.32
C ASN A 163 14.79 -20.40 2.90
N GLU A 164 14.23 -19.98 1.75
CA GLU A 164 14.09 -18.57 1.38
C GLU A 164 12.62 -18.12 1.45
N PRO A 165 12.36 -16.82 1.67
CA PRO A 165 11.03 -16.28 1.43
C PRO A 165 10.58 -16.55 -0.01
N ALA A 166 9.35 -17.02 -0.17
CA ALA A 166 8.75 -17.18 -1.49
C ALA A 166 8.61 -15.80 -2.16
N GLN A 167 8.98 -15.69 -3.43
CA GLN A 167 8.99 -14.43 -4.16
C GLN A 167 7.78 -14.36 -5.09
N VAL A 168 7.06 -13.23 -5.04
CA VAL A 168 5.90 -12.95 -5.86
C VAL A 168 6.18 -11.68 -6.67
N PRO A 169 6.17 -11.74 -8.01
CA PRO A 169 6.34 -10.57 -8.87
C PRO A 169 5.21 -9.55 -8.67
N ILE A 170 5.59 -8.29 -8.51
CA ILE A 170 4.72 -7.11 -8.69
C ILE A 170 4.87 -6.65 -10.13
N ARG A 171 3.75 -6.48 -10.82
CA ARG A 171 3.68 -5.97 -12.19
C ARG A 171 3.23 -4.52 -12.20
N ARG A 172 3.55 -3.84 -13.31
CA ARG A 172 3.10 -2.47 -13.53
C ARG A 172 1.57 -2.42 -13.54
N GLY A 173 1.00 -1.50 -12.77
CA GLY A 173 -0.44 -1.37 -12.56
C GLY A 173 -0.99 -2.20 -11.41
N ASP A 174 -0.18 -3.06 -10.77
CA ASP A 174 -0.62 -3.76 -9.57
C ASP A 174 -0.72 -2.79 -8.38
N PRO A 175 -1.67 -3.00 -7.44
CA PRO A 175 -1.84 -2.14 -6.27
C PRO A 175 -0.57 -1.96 -5.42
N LEU A 176 0.29 -2.98 -5.40
CA LEU A 176 1.53 -2.98 -4.61
C LEU A 176 2.70 -2.25 -5.28
N GLU A 177 2.58 -1.76 -6.53
CA GLU A 177 3.67 -1.04 -7.22
C GLU A 177 4.16 0.16 -6.40
N ARG A 178 3.25 0.80 -5.65
CA ARG A 178 3.51 1.99 -4.84
C ARG A 178 3.28 1.77 -3.35
N GLU A 179 3.25 0.51 -2.92
CA GLU A 179 2.95 0.16 -1.53
C GLU A 179 4.11 -0.60 -0.90
N TRP A 180 4.53 -0.10 0.25
CA TRP A 180 5.36 -0.83 1.19
C TRP A 180 4.47 -1.51 2.21
N GLY A 181 4.74 -2.77 2.54
CA GLY A 181 3.90 -3.50 3.48
C GLY A 181 4.65 -4.53 4.29
N LEU A 182 4.19 -4.75 5.51
CA LEU A 182 4.57 -5.90 6.31
C LEU A 182 3.32 -6.42 7.03
N ILE A 183 3.07 -7.71 6.87
CA ILE A 183 2.04 -8.45 7.59
C ILE A 183 2.71 -9.54 8.40
N HIS A 184 2.32 -9.62 9.66
CA HIS A 184 2.63 -10.69 10.58
C HIS A 184 1.34 -11.21 11.18
N LEU A 185 1.12 -12.53 11.12
CA LEU A 185 0.08 -13.19 11.88
C LEU A 185 0.58 -14.47 12.54
N ALA A 186 0.47 -14.52 13.86
CA ALA A 186 0.70 -15.68 14.70
C ALA A 186 -0.38 -15.77 15.79
N PRO A 187 -0.45 -16.88 16.57
CA PRO A 187 -1.55 -17.10 17.51
C PRO A 187 -1.76 -16.00 18.56
N ARG A 188 -0.71 -15.31 19.01
CA ARG A 188 -0.80 -14.26 20.04
C ARG A 188 -0.13 -12.94 19.64
N SER A 189 0.36 -12.83 18.41
CA SER A 189 1.02 -11.64 17.92
C SER A 189 0.63 -11.37 16.47
N SER A 190 0.25 -10.14 16.19
CA SER A 190 -0.23 -9.72 14.87
C SER A 190 0.12 -8.27 14.62
N ALA A 191 0.54 -7.97 13.40
CA ALA A 191 0.76 -6.63 12.94
C ALA A 191 0.52 -6.56 11.44
N LEU A 192 -0.12 -5.48 10.99
CA LEU A 192 -0.15 -5.10 9.59
C LEU A 192 0.23 -3.61 9.53
N ILE A 193 1.28 -3.30 8.78
CA ILE A 193 1.71 -1.95 8.45
C ILE A 193 1.71 -1.81 6.94
N ALA A 194 1.13 -0.73 6.44
CA ALA A 194 1.07 -0.42 5.02
C ALA A 194 1.37 1.05 4.79
N GLY A 195 2.33 1.32 3.91
CA GLY A 195 2.74 2.65 3.49
C GLY A 195 2.48 2.82 2.00
N ARG A 196 1.58 3.73 1.62
CA ARG A 196 1.37 4.11 0.22
C ARG A 196 2.24 5.30 -0.12
N GLU A 197 3.09 5.16 -1.12
CA GLU A 197 3.99 6.21 -1.55
C GLU A 197 3.22 7.42 -2.11
N VAL A 198 3.61 8.63 -1.72
CA VAL A 198 3.10 9.87 -2.32
C VAL A 198 3.65 10.02 -3.74
N PRO A 199 2.83 10.36 -4.74
CA PRO A 199 3.33 10.43 -6.10
C PRO A 199 4.28 11.60 -6.38
N GLY A 200 4.97 11.55 -7.53
CA GLY A 200 5.77 12.68 -8.04
C GLY A 200 7.13 12.89 -7.36
N GLN A 201 7.63 11.89 -6.60
CA GLN A 201 8.83 12.04 -5.76
C GLN A 201 10.13 11.55 -6.43
N GLY A 202 10.16 11.38 -7.76
CA GLY A 202 11.30 10.78 -8.48
C GLY A 202 12.63 11.55 -8.41
N ALA A 203 12.61 12.83 -8.02
CA ALA A 203 13.79 13.67 -7.84
C ALA A 203 14.34 13.69 -6.40
N GLN A 204 13.63 13.08 -5.45
CA GLN A 204 13.96 13.12 -4.02
C GLN A 204 14.96 12.02 -3.65
N LEU A 205 15.74 12.23 -2.58
CA LEU A 205 16.57 11.16 -2.03
C LEU A 205 15.69 10.00 -1.58
N ASP A 206 16.15 8.77 -1.80
CA ASP A 206 15.33 7.58 -1.53
C ASP A 206 14.82 7.52 -0.08
N SER A 207 15.67 7.88 0.88
CA SER A 207 15.32 7.93 2.31
C SER A 207 14.28 9.00 2.68
N GLU A 208 14.15 10.04 1.84
CA GLU A 208 13.28 11.20 2.09
C GLU A 208 11.93 11.09 1.41
N ARG A 209 11.75 10.13 0.48
CA ARG A 209 10.44 9.83 -0.13
C ARG A 209 9.37 9.67 0.94
N CYS A 210 8.22 10.30 0.75
CA CYS A 210 7.13 10.30 1.69
C CYS A 210 6.08 9.22 1.38
N PHE A 211 5.51 8.66 2.43
CA PHE A 211 4.48 7.63 2.40
C PHE A 211 3.35 8.02 3.34
N GLU A 212 2.12 7.80 2.91
CA GLU A 212 0.97 7.73 3.81
C GLU A 212 1.03 6.37 4.50
N LEU A 213 1.18 6.36 5.82
CA LEU A 213 1.36 5.16 6.62
C LEU A 213 0.15 4.92 7.51
N VAL A 214 -0.34 3.69 7.50
CA VAL A 214 -1.28 3.15 8.49
C VAL A 214 -0.74 1.85 9.04
N TRP A 215 -1.08 1.55 10.30
CA TRP A 215 -0.75 0.25 10.89
C TRP A 215 -1.81 -0.16 11.91
N SER A 216 -1.89 -1.46 12.17
CA SER A 216 -2.76 -2.04 13.18
C SER A 216 -2.12 -3.30 13.77
N ALA A 217 -2.29 -3.50 15.07
CA ALA A 217 -1.94 -4.75 15.75
C ALA A 217 -3.12 -5.73 15.79
N GLU A 218 -4.30 -5.34 15.29
CA GLU A 218 -5.51 -6.16 15.37
C GLU A 218 -5.36 -7.48 14.57
N PRO A 219 -5.58 -8.65 15.19
CA PRO A 219 -5.50 -9.94 14.51
C PRO A 219 -6.39 -10.04 13.26
N ALA A 220 -7.58 -9.41 13.30
CA ALA A 220 -8.50 -9.36 12.16
C ALA A 220 -7.92 -8.55 10.98
N ALA A 221 -7.22 -7.44 11.26
CA ALA A 221 -6.59 -6.63 10.22
C ALA A 221 -5.43 -7.39 9.55
N ALA A 222 -4.58 -8.04 10.34
CA ALA A 222 -3.49 -8.86 9.81
C ALA A 222 -4.02 -10.06 8.99
N ARG A 223 -5.07 -10.75 9.47
CA ARG A 223 -5.72 -11.84 8.70
C ARG A 223 -6.25 -11.34 7.36
N ALA A 224 -6.99 -10.24 7.34
CA ALA A 224 -7.52 -9.71 6.09
C ALA A 224 -6.41 -9.23 5.14
N GLY A 225 -5.31 -8.69 5.66
CA GLY A 225 -4.12 -8.39 4.85
C GLY A 225 -3.50 -9.64 4.22
N LEU A 226 -3.47 -10.78 4.94
CA LEU A 226 -3.01 -12.05 4.37
C LEU A 226 -3.98 -12.59 3.30
N GLU A 227 -5.28 -12.43 3.48
CA GLU A 227 -6.29 -12.77 2.45
C GLU A 227 -6.05 -11.95 1.18
N THR A 228 -5.83 -10.63 1.31
CA THR A 228 -5.43 -9.78 0.20
C THR A 228 -4.11 -10.25 -0.45
N ALA A 229 -3.12 -10.67 0.36
CA ALA A 229 -1.87 -11.19 -0.17
C ALA A 229 -2.06 -12.50 -0.96
N VAL A 230 -2.97 -13.39 -0.53
CA VAL A 230 -3.33 -14.60 -1.29
C VAL A 230 -3.89 -14.19 -2.65
N GLU A 231 -4.88 -13.28 -2.68
CA GLU A 231 -5.52 -12.83 -3.93
C GLU A 231 -4.53 -12.19 -4.89
N LEU A 232 -3.66 -11.30 -4.40
CA LEU A 232 -2.62 -10.67 -5.20
C LEU A 232 -1.62 -11.69 -5.76
N ALA A 233 -1.29 -12.73 -5.00
CA ALA A 233 -0.37 -13.77 -5.44
C ALA A 233 -1.00 -14.76 -6.46
N ARG A 234 -2.33 -14.93 -6.49
CA ARG A 234 -2.98 -15.96 -7.34
C ARG A 234 -2.59 -15.86 -8.81
N LYS A 235 -2.49 -14.63 -9.33
CA LYS A 235 -2.21 -14.37 -10.75
C LYS A 235 -0.76 -14.69 -11.12
N GLU A 236 0.19 -14.20 -10.34
CA GLU A 236 1.61 -14.21 -10.70
C GLU A 236 2.41 -15.35 -10.04
N ALA A 237 1.88 -15.93 -8.97
CA ALA A 237 2.53 -17.00 -8.21
C ALA A 237 1.48 -17.95 -7.57
N PRO A 238 0.70 -18.70 -8.38
CA PRO A 238 -0.40 -19.52 -7.88
C PRO A 238 0.01 -20.58 -6.85
N ALA A 239 1.23 -21.14 -6.98
CA ALA A 239 1.77 -22.07 -5.98
C ALA A 239 2.05 -21.39 -4.64
N VAL A 240 2.52 -20.14 -4.65
CA VAL A 240 2.74 -19.34 -3.44
C VAL A 240 1.40 -18.98 -2.81
N ALA A 241 0.42 -18.57 -3.62
CA ALA A 241 -0.93 -18.27 -3.15
C ALA A 241 -1.57 -19.48 -2.45
N ALA A 242 -1.51 -20.67 -3.07
CA ALA A 242 -2.04 -21.90 -2.49
C ALA A 242 -1.35 -22.27 -1.16
N LYS A 243 -0.02 -22.10 -1.07
CA LYS A 243 0.71 -22.33 0.18
C LYS A 243 0.28 -21.33 1.27
N LEU A 244 0.17 -20.06 0.93
CA LEU A 244 -0.23 -19.01 1.86
C LEU A 244 -1.65 -19.24 2.40
N ASP A 245 -2.59 -19.61 1.52
CA ASP A 245 -3.98 -19.93 1.85
C ASP A 245 -4.09 -21.15 2.77
N ALA A 246 -3.30 -22.20 2.50
CA ALA A 246 -3.23 -23.39 3.34
C ALA A 246 -2.72 -23.08 4.75
N GLU A 247 -1.68 -22.25 4.89
CA GLU A 247 -1.16 -21.83 6.20
C GLU A 247 -2.15 -20.93 6.95
N LEU A 248 -2.82 -20.03 6.23
CA LEU A 248 -3.82 -19.13 6.79
C LEU A 248 -5.04 -19.88 7.34
N SER A 249 -5.43 -20.96 6.67
CA SER A 249 -6.53 -21.85 7.09
C SER A 249 -6.18 -22.68 8.34
N GLN A 250 -4.90 -22.93 8.59
CA GLN A 250 -4.42 -23.64 9.78
C GLN A 250 -4.22 -22.73 10.99
N LEU A 251 -4.14 -21.41 10.78
CA LEU A 251 -4.07 -20.46 11.88
C LEU A 251 -5.41 -20.40 12.62
N PRO A 252 -5.41 -20.33 13.97
CA PRO A 252 -6.64 -20.18 14.73
C PRO A 252 -7.38 -18.91 14.30
N SER A 253 -8.69 -18.89 14.54
CA SER A 253 -9.48 -17.69 14.35
C SER A 253 -8.87 -16.53 15.16
N PRO A 254 -8.93 -15.29 14.64
CA PRO A 254 -8.38 -14.12 15.31
C PRO A 254 -8.89 -14.03 16.75
N GLY A 255 -7.98 -14.11 17.72
CA GLY A 255 -8.29 -13.95 19.14
C GLY A 255 -8.36 -12.47 19.54
N SER A 256 -8.46 -12.21 20.85
CA SER A 256 -8.32 -10.85 21.37
C SER A 256 -6.88 -10.34 21.23
N LEU A 257 -6.75 -9.02 21.10
CA LEU A 257 -5.46 -8.34 21.04
C LEU A 257 -4.63 -8.60 22.31
N ASP A 258 -3.39 -9.07 22.15
CA ASP A 258 -2.43 -9.21 23.26
C ASP A 258 -1.86 -7.82 23.59
N THR A 259 -2.32 -7.22 24.69
CA THR A 259 -1.88 -5.90 25.14
C THR A 259 -0.39 -5.85 25.51
N SER A 260 0.20 -6.98 25.91
CA SER A 260 1.64 -7.06 26.16
C SER A 260 2.43 -6.92 24.86
N PHE A 261 1.91 -7.47 23.75
CA PHE A 261 2.53 -7.36 22.43
C PHE A 261 2.45 -5.92 21.94
N VAL A 262 1.29 -5.27 22.06
CA VAL A 262 1.13 -3.87 21.66
C VAL A 262 2.05 -2.96 22.47
N THR A 263 2.18 -3.22 23.77
CA THR A 263 3.08 -2.44 24.65
C THR A 263 4.54 -2.63 24.25
N GLY A 264 4.98 -3.87 24.02
CA GLY A 264 6.34 -4.18 23.57
C GLY A 264 6.65 -3.53 22.22
N LEU A 265 5.72 -3.66 21.27
CA LEU A 265 5.81 -3.07 19.95
C LEU A 265 5.94 -1.54 19.99
N THR A 266 5.06 -0.88 20.76
CA THR A 266 5.07 0.58 20.90
C THR A 266 6.40 1.07 21.48
N ASN A 267 6.91 0.41 22.51
CA ASN A 267 8.21 0.76 23.10
C ASN A 267 9.37 0.58 22.09
N ARG A 268 9.35 -0.48 21.27
CA ARG A 268 10.35 -0.65 20.22
C ARG A 268 10.25 0.42 19.14
N MET A 269 9.05 0.76 18.69
CA MET A 269 8.85 1.83 17.71
C MET A 269 9.46 3.14 18.21
N ILE A 270 9.19 3.53 19.46
CA ILE A 270 9.81 4.71 20.08
C ILE A 270 11.34 4.61 20.07
N GLY A 271 11.89 3.45 20.49
CA GLY A 271 13.33 3.22 20.51
C GLY A 271 14.01 3.23 19.14
N TYR A 272 13.29 2.91 18.07
CA TYR A 272 13.77 2.99 16.69
C TYR A 272 13.72 4.42 16.15
N LEU A 273 12.66 5.17 16.47
CA LEU A 273 12.50 6.57 16.06
C LEU A 273 13.47 7.52 16.77
N GLY A 274 13.96 7.15 17.96
CA GLY A 274 14.97 7.92 18.69
C GLY A 274 16.42 7.78 18.20
N ARG A 275 16.67 7.03 17.10
CA ARG A 275 18.02 6.76 16.55
C ARG A 275 18.44 7.63 15.37
#